data_AF-A0A7C6MN95-F1
#
_entry.id   AF-A0A7C6MN95-F1
#
_cell.length_a   1.000
_cell.length_b   1.000
_cell.length_c   1.000
_cell.angle_alpha   90.00
_cell.angle_beta   90.00
_cell.angle_gamma   90.00
#
_symmetry.space_group_name_H-M   'P 1'
#
loop_
_entity.id
_entity.type
_entity.pdbx_description
1 polymer ?
#
loop_
_entity_poly.entity_id
_entity_poly.type
_entity_poly.pdbx_seq_one_letter_code
_entity_poly.pdbx_strand_id
1 'polypeptide(L)'
;MKILKKENWWIWLLLFIFGNGTSNILLGALLDVYNKDAWYTKWQYWLLGFSCFFFPFFIMLTIFYIQINCQVCAKLKVPGKEVYLSPYIWLLLLIIPVIGWIFLVIMIIYTSIWPIVMLYRGQGERYIK
;
A
#
# COMPACT_ATOMS: atom_id res chain seq x y z
N MET A 1 15.12 -12.34 -6.37
CA MET A 1 14.43 -12.87 -5.16
C MET A 1 13.43 -13.97 -5.50
N LYS A 2 13.67 -15.22 -5.06
CA LYS A 2 12.80 -16.37 -5.40
C LYS A 2 11.33 -16.18 -4.99
N ILE A 3 11.05 -15.44 -3.91
CA ILE A 3 9.69 -15.25 -3.35
C ILE A 3 8.73 -14.43 -4.23
N LEU A 4 9.23 -13.65 -5.21
CA LEU A 4 8.41 -12.89 -6.15
C LEU A 4 8.00 -13.69 -7.39
N LYS A 5 8.51 -14.92 -7.54
CA LYS A 5 8.11 -15.81 -8.64
C LYS A 5 6.63 -16.10 -8.57
N LYS A 6 5.99 -16.27 -9.74
CA LYS A 6 4.57 -16.60 -9.81
C LYS A 6 4.22 -17.83 -8.96
N GLU A 7 5.11 -18.82 -8.90
CA GLU A 7 4.94 -20.06 -8.13
C GLU A 7 4.73 -19.82 -6.63
N ASN A 8 5.25 -18.71 -6.10
CA ASN A 8 5.23 -18.36 -4.68
C ASN A 8 4.10 -17.38 -4.33
N TRP A 9 3.14 -17.13 -5.24
CA TRP A 9 2.01 -16.23 -5.01
C TRP A 9 1.19 -16.59 -3.76
N TRP A 10 1.06 -17.88 -3.46
CA TRP A 10 0.30 -18.39 -2.31
C TRP A 10 0.96 -18.01 -0.98
N ILE A 11 2.29 -17.84 -0.94
CA ILE A 11 3.01 -17.34 0.25
C ILE A 11 2.53 -15.92 0.57
N TRP A 12 2.35 -15.09 -0.45
CA TRP A 12 1.83 -13.73 -0.30
C TRP A 12 0.37 -13.70 0.16
N LEU A 13 -0.44 -14.68 -0.26
CA LEU A 13 -1.80 -14.86 0.24
C LEU A 13 -1.80 -15.21 1.74
N LEU A 14 -0.95 -16.15 2.17
CA LEU A 14 -0.83 -16.50 3.59
C LEU A 14 -0.35 -15.29 4.42
N LEU A 15 0.68 -14.59 3.96
CA LEU A 15 1.17 -13.38 4.61
C LEU A 15 0.11 -12.28 4.67
N PHE A 16 -0.75 -12.18 3.66
CA PHE A 16 -1.86 -11.23 3.66
C PHE A 16 -2.90 -11.57 4.75
N ILE A 17 -3.29 -12.85 4.86
CA ILE A 17 -4.27 -13.32 5.84
C ILE A 17 -3.73 -13.18 7.27
N PHE A 18 -2.52 -13.67 7.53
CA PHE A 18 -1.93 -13.64 8.88
C PHE A 18 -1.38 -12.27 9.27
N GLY A 19 -0.93 -11.47 8.29
CA GLY A 19 -0.40 -10.12 8.50
C GLY A 19 -1.44 -9.01 8.38
N ASN A 20 -2.71 -9.34 8.20
CA ASN A 20 -3.82 -8.38 8.04
C ASN A 20 -3.49 -7.27 7.00
N GLY A 21 -2.95 -7.66 5.84
CA GLY A 21 -2.59 -6.73 4.76
C GLY A 21 -1.22 -6.04 4.88
N THR A 22 -0.52 -6.14 6.00
CA THR A 22 0.84 -5.57 6.16
C THR A 22 1.89 -6.22 5.25
N SER A 23 1.58 -7.38 4.65
CA SER A 23 2.43 -8.03 3.65
C SER A 23 2.76 -7.12 2.46
N ASN A 24 1.90 -6.15 2.14
CA ASN A 24 2.16 -5.18 1.10
C ASN A 24 3.29 -4.19 1.46
N ILE A 25 3.53 -3.90 2.74
CA ILE A 25 4.70 -3.12 3.20
C ILE A 25 5.99 -3.87 2.84
N LEU A 26 6.00 -5.19 3.08
CA LEU A 26 7.12 -6.05 2.70
C LEU A 26 7.28 -6.12 1.18
N LEU A 27 6.19 -6.26 0.41
CA LEU A 27 6.24 -6.15 -1.06
C LEU A 27 6.84 -4.83 -1.52
N GLY A 28 6.50 -3.73 -0.86
CA GLY A 28 7.09 -2.43 -1.12
C GLY A 28 8.62 -2.46 -1.03
N ALA A 29 9.17 -3.20 -0.06
CA ALA A 29 10.61 -3.29 0.14
C ALA A 29 11.25 -4.11 -0.98
N LEU A 30 10.62 -5.22 -1.37
CA LEU A 30 11.12 -6.07 -2.45
C LEU A 30 11.00 -5.41 -3.84
N LEU A 31 10.04 -4.51 -4.02
CA LEU A 31 9.78 -3.79 -5.28
C LEU A 31 10.48 -2.42 -5.37
N ASP A 32 11.25 -2.06 -4.33
CA ASP A 32 11.98 -0.81 -4.23
C ASP A 32 11.06 0.41 -4.48
N VAL A 33 9.98 0.51 -3.69
CA VAL A 33 9.01 1.63 -3.74
C VAL A 33 9.32 2.75 -2.77
N TYR A 34 10.17 2.48 -1.77
CA TYR A 34 10.50 3.44 -0.72
C TYR A 34 11.43 4.54 -1.25
N ASN A 35 11.05 5.80 -1.01
CA ASN A 35 11.83 6.98 -1.35
C ASN A 35 12.54 7.50 -0.09
N LYS A 36 13.86 7.65 -0.17
CA LYS A 36 14.70 8.12 0.94
C LYS A 36 14.40 9.58 1.32
N ASP A 37 13.95 10.40 0.39
CA ASP A 37 13.66 11.82 0.61
C ASP A 37 12.22 12.09 1.08
N ALA A 38 11.41 11.04 1.24
CA ALA A 38 10.02 11.16 1.65
C ALA A 38 9.84 11.59 3.12
N TRP A 39 8.62 12.01 3.46
CA TRP A 39 8.26 12.42 4.82
C TRP A 39 8.41 11.26 5.82
N TYR A 40 8.07 10.03 5.42
CA TYR A 40 8.12 8.86 6.31
C TYR A 40 9.55 8.44 6.68
N THR A 41 10.58 8.94 6.00
CA THR A 41 11.98 8.69 6.36
C THR A 41 12.51 9.67 7.41
N LYS A 42 11.85 10.82 7.59
CA LYS A 42 12.27 11.86 8.53
C LYS A 42 11.72 11.57 9.92
N TRP A 43 12.59 11.12 10.82
CA TRP A 43 12.21 10.73 12.19
C TRP A 43 11.53 11.86 12.98
N GLN A 44 11.84 13.12 12.67
CA GLN A 44 11.26 14.28 13.35
C GLN A 44 9.73 14.30 13.24
N TYR A 45 9.17 13.91 12.10
CA TYR A 45 7.71 13.89 11.92
C TYR A 45 7.04 12.80 12.76
N TRP A 46 7.67 11.64 12.89
CA TRP A 46 7.17 10.55 13.73
C TRP A 46 7.17 10.93 15.22
N LEU A 47 8.26 11.56 15.68
CA LEU A 47 8.36 12.04 17.06
C LEU A 47 7.28 13.10 17.36
N LEU A 48 7.08 14.05 16.45
CA LEU A 48 6.02 15.06 16.58
C LEU A 48 4.63 14.43 16.62
N GLY A 49 4.33 13.50 15.72
CA GLY A 49 3.05 12.78 15.69
C GLY A 49 2.79 11.96 16.95
N PHE A 50 3.83 11.35 17.53
CA PHE A 50 3.72 10.61 18.79
C PHE A 50 3.51 11.53 19.99
N SER A 51 4.31 12.59 20.08
CA SER A 51 4.26 13.57 21.19
C SER A 51 2.95 14.38 21.23
N CYS A 52 2.32 14.63 20.08
CA CYS A 52 1.07 15.38 19.97
C CYS A 52 -0.16 14.45 20.02
N PHE A 53 -0.41 13.79 21.16
CA PHE A 53 -1.67 13.07 21.49
C PHE A 53 -1.90 11.65 20.91
N PHE A 54 -0.89 10.90 20.45
CA PHE A 54 -1.01 9.53 19.87
C PHE A 54 -1.90 9.39 18.62
N PHE A 55 -3.03 10.08 18.54
CA PHE A 55 -3.96 10.04 17.42
C PHE A 55 -3.34 10.50 16.10
N PRO A 56 -2.55 11.60 16.04
CA PRO A 56 -1.86 11.98 14.80
C PRO A 56 -0.84 10.93 14.33
N PHE A 57 -0.19 10.22 15.25
CA PHE A 57 0.70 9.11 14.90
C PHE A 57 -0.05 8.00 14.15
N PHE A 58 -1.25 7.60 14.59
CA PHE A 58 -2.06 6.59 13.90
C PHE A 58 -2.54 7.05 12.52
N ILE A 59 -2.88 8.33 12.37
CA ILE A 59 -3.21 8.92 11.06
C ILE A 59 -2.00 8.83 10.13
N MET A 60 -0.82 9.24 10.59
CA MET A 60 0.41 9.14 9.80
C MET A 60 0.70 7.70 9.39
N LEU A 61 0.57 6.74 10.31
CA LEU A 61 0.78 5.32 10.03
C LEU A 61 -0.20 4.81 8.95
N THR A 62 -1.47 5.24 9.02
CA THR A 62 -2.49 4.90 8.03
C THR A 62 -2.17 5.49 6.65
N ILE A 63 -1.76 6.77 6.58
CA ILE A 63 -1.35 7.43 5.33
C ILE A 63 -0.12 6.72 4.73
N PHE A 64 0.86 6.38 5.57
CA PHE A 64 2.03 5.62 5.14
C PHE A 64 1.64 4.27 4.53
N TYR A 65 0.82 3.48 5.23
CA TYR A 65 0.34 2.18 4.76
C TYR A 65 -0.37 2.30 3.40
N ILE A 66 -1.30 3.25 3.27
CA ILE A 66 -2.04 3.51 2.03
C ILE A 66 -1.08 3.91 0.89
N GLN A 67 -0.15 4.83 1.18
CA GLN A 67 0.81 5.32 0.20
C GLN A 67 1.66 4.17 -0.36
N ILE A 68 2.20 3.31 0.52
CA ILE A 68 3.00 2.16 0.10
C ILE A 68 2.16 1.16 -0.69
N ASN A 69 0.93 0.85 -0.26
CA ASN A 69 0.04 -0.05 -1.02
C ASN A 69 -0.22 0.45 -2.44
N CYS A 70 -0.50 1.75 -2.60
CA CYS A 70 -0.72 2.36 -3.90
C CYS A 70 0.54 2.28 -4.78
N GLN A 71 1.72 2.52 -4.21
CA GLN A 71 2.98 2.42 -4.95
C GLN A 71 3.33 0.98 -5.35
N VAL A 72 3.07 0.00 -4.48
CA VAL A 72 3.18 -1.44 -4.78
C VAL A 72 2.25 -1.81 -5.94
N CYS A 73 1.00 -1.37 -5.88
CA CYS A 73 0.03 -1.56 -6.96
C CYS A 73 0.54 -0.97 -8.28
N ALA A 74 1.08 0.25 -8.24
CA ALA A 74 1.62 0.92 -9.43
C ALA A 74 2.81 0.15 -10.03
N LYS A 75 3.76 -0.33 -9.21
CA LYS A 75 4.88 -1.17 -9.67
C LYS A 75 4.41 -2.50 -10.25
N LEU A 76 3.44 -3.15 -9.63
CA LEU A 76 2.86 -4.41 -10.12
C LEU A 76 1.89 -4.23 -11.29
N LYS A 77 1.74 -3.00 -11.81
CA LYS A 77 0.85 -2.64 -12.93
C LYS A 77 -0.61 -3.02 -12.68
N VAL A 78 -1.07 -2.80 -11.45
CA VAL A 78 -2.48 -2.87 -11.08
C VAL A 78 -3.28 -1.79 -11.84
N PRO A 79 -4.35 -2.14 -12.58
CA PRO A 79 -5.16 -1.19 -13.33
C PRO A 79 -5.72 -0.06 -12.47
N GLY A 80 -5.96 1.10 -13.06
CA GLY A 80 -6.55 2.25 -12.35
C GLY A 80 -5.56 3.05 -11.51
N LYS A 81 -4.26 3.00 -11.82
CA LYS A 81 -3.21 3.77 -11.11
C LYS A 81 -3.50 5.26 -10.98
N GLU A 82 -4.16 5.84 -11.97
CA GLU A 82 -4.52 7.26 -11.98
C GLU A 82 -5.58 7.59 -10.93
N VAL A 83 -6.42 6.62 -10.56
CA VAL A 83 -7.46 6.78 -9.54
C VAL A 83 -6.85 6.67 -8.15
N TYR A 84 -6.18 5.55 -7.85
CA TYR A 84 -5.69 5.29 -6.48
C TYR A 84 -4.42 6.06 -6.11
N LEU A 85 -3.65 6.60 -7.08
CA LEU A 85 -2.54 7.51 -6.79
C LEU A 85 -2.96 8.98 -6.71
N SER A 86 -4.19 9.33 -7.13
CA SER A 86 -4.63 10.72 -7.15
C SER A 86 -4.98 11.21 -5.75
N PRO A 87 -4.27 12.23 -5.20
CA PRO A 87 -4.61 12.80 -3.90
C PRO A 87 -6.02 13.40 -3.89
N TYR A 88 -6.48 13.94 -5.02
CA TYR A 88 -7.80 14.52 -5.16
C TYR A 88 -8.91 13.49 -5.00
N ILE A 89 -8.72 12.26 -5.49
CA ILE A 89 -9.68 11.17 -5.31
C ILE A 89 -9.77 10.81 -3.83
N TRP A 90 -8.63 10.64 -3.13
CA TRP A 90 -8.62 10.36 -1.71
C TRP A 90 -9.34 11.45 -0.88
N LEU A 91 -9.08 12.72 -1.18
CA LEU A 91 -9.76 13.84 -0.53
C LEU A 91 -11.27 13.81 -0.79
N LEU A 92 -11.69 13.60 -2.03
CA LEU A 92 -13.11 13.53 -2.41
C LEU A 92 -13.82 12.37 -1.69
N LEU A 93 -13.17 11.20 -1.60
CA LEU A 93 -13.72 10.03 -0.93
C LEU A 93 -13.88 10.22 0.59
N LEU A 94 -13.02 11.02 1.22
CA LEU A 94 -13.13 11.35 2.64
C LEU A 94 -14.22 12.38 2.93
N ILE A 95 -14.36 13.39 2.05
CA ILE A 95 -15.31 14.49 2.21
C ILE A 95 -16.76 14.04 1.98
N ILE A 96 -17.02 13.19 0.99
CA ILE A 96 -18.38 12.75 0.67
C ILE A 96 -18.80 11.65 1.65
N PRO A 97 -19.77 11.91 2.56
CA PRO A 97 -20.18 10.93 3.56
C PRO A 97 -20.91 9.76 2.92
N VAL A 98 -20.86 8.59 3.58
CA VAL A 98 -21.48 7.33 3.16
C VAL A 98 -20.97 6.81 1.82
N ILE A 99 -21.30 7.47 0.70
CA ILE A 99 -20.92 7.06 -0.65
C ILE A 99 -19.40 7.10 -0.82
N GLY A 100 -18.75 8.22 -0.47
CA GLY A 100 -17.30 8.32 -0.56
C GLY A 100 -16.59 7.30 0.31
N TRP A 101 -17.14 7.01 1.49
CA TRP A 101 -16.58 6.05 2.43
C TRP A 101 -16.74 4.60 1.94
N ILE A 102 -17.88 4.25 1.34
CA ILE A 102 -18.08 2.96 0.67
C ILE A 102 -17.03 2.79 -0.43
N PHE A 103 -16.85 3.79 -1.29
CA PHE A 103 -15.83 3.73 -2.35
C PHE A 103 -14.40 3.72 -1.79
N LEU A 104 -14.12 4.40 -0.68
CA LEU A 104 -12.85 4.36 0.03
C LEU A 104 -12.54 2.94 0.51
N VAL A 105 -13.52 2.26 1.13
CA VAL A 105 -13.39 0.87 1.56
C VAL A 105 -13.15 -0.05 0.37
N ILE A 106 -13.91 0.11 -0.73
CA ILE A 106 -13.71 -0.67 -1.96
C ILE A 106 -12.30 -0.47 -2.51
N MET A 107 -11.81 0.77 -2.56
CA MET A 107 -10.47 1.09 -3.05
C MET A 107 -9.37 0.51 -2.15
N ILE A 108 -9.54 0.54 -0.82
CA ILE A 108 -8.61 -0.08 0.12
C ILE A 108 -8.57 -1.60 -0.10
N ILE A 109 -9.73 -2.27 -0.22
CA ILE A 109 -9.79 -3.71 -0.48
C ILE A 109 -9.12 -4.03 -1.83
N TYR A 110 -9.43 -3.25 -2.87
CA TYR A 110 -8.86 -3.40 -4.20
C TYR A 110 -7.32 -3.32 -4.18
N THR A 111 -6.78 -2.23 -3.62
CA THR A 111 -5.33 -2.00 -3.53
C THR A 111 -4.63 -2.97 -2.58
N SER A 112 -5.36 -3.60 -1.67
CA SER A 112 -4.80 -4.57 -0.74
C SER A 112 -4.68 -5.97 -1.36
N ILE A 113 -5.67 -6.41 -2.14
CA ILE A 113 -5.75 -7.78 -2.69
C ILE A 113 -5.09 -7.89 -4.07
N TRP A 114 -5.26 -6.87 -4.93
CA TRP A 114 -4.82 -6.95 -6.32
C TRP A 114 -3.31 -7.12 -6.54
N PRO A 115 -2.41 -6.67 -5.63
CA PRO A 115 -1.00 -7.06 -5.66
C PRO A 115 -0.80 -8.58 -5.75
N ILE A 116 -1.54 -9.37 -4.99
CA ILE A 116 -1.45 -10.84 -4.98
C ILE A 116 -1.86 -11.42 -6.33
N VAL A 117 -2.94 -10.88 -6.91
CA VAL A 117 -3.41 -11.26 -8.25
C VAL A 117 -2.35 -10.98 -9.30
N MET A 118 -1.65 -9.84 -9.20
CA MET A 118 -0.56 -9.50 -10.12
C MET A 118 0.69 -10.37 -9.94
N LEU A 119 0.99 -10.81 -8.71
CA LEU A 119 2.03 -11.80 -8.45
C LEU A 119 1.69 -13.15 -9.06
N TYR A 120 0.44 -13.61 -8.91
CA TYR A 120 -0.06 -14.83 -9.57
C TYR A 120 0.06 -14.74 -11.11
N ARG A 121 -0.18 -13.55 -11.68
CA ARG A 121 0.01 -13.26 -13.12
C ARG A 121 1.48 -13.07 -13.54
N GLY A 122 2.44 -13.28 -12.65
CA GLY A 122 3.87 -13.19 -12.94
C GLY A 122 4.43 -11.77 -13.08
N GLN A 123 3.68 -10.71 -12.71
CA GLN A 123 4.20 -9.33 -12.80
C GLN A 123 5.39 -9.09 -11.85
N GLY A 124 5.49 -9.85 -10.75
CA GLY A 124 6.60 -9.79 -9.80
C GLY A 124 7.93 -10.27 -10.37
N GLU A 125 7.92 -11.13 -11.39
CA GLU A 125 9.14 -11.72 -11.96
C GLU A 125 10.03 -10.69 -12.65
N ARG A 126 9.45 -9.58 -13.11
CA ARG A 126 10.17 -8.45 -13.73
C ARG A 126 11.15 -7.75 -12.79
N TYR A 127 10.99 -7.94 -11.49
CA TYR A 127 11.78 -7.29 -10.45
C TYR A 127 12.78 -8.26 -9.80
N ILE A 128 12.85 -9.51 -10.28
CA ILE A 128 13.84 -10.49 -9.86
C ILE A 128 15.14 -10.18 -10.62
N LYS A 129 16.10 -9.56 -9.92
CA LYS A 129 17.53 -9.64 -10.29
C LYS A 129 18.07 -11.02 -9.94
#